data_AF-B3E996-F1
#
_entry.id   AF-B3E996-F1
#
_cell.length_a   1.000
_cell.length_b   1.000
_cell.length_c   1.000
_cell.angle_alpha   90.00
_cell.angle_beta   90.00
_cell.angle_gamma   90.00
#
_symmetry.space_group_name_H-M   'P 1'
#
loop_
_entity.id
_entity.type
_entity.pdbx_description
1 polymer ?
#
loop_
_entity_poly.entity_id
_entity_poly.type
_entity_poly.pdbx_seq_one_letter_code
_entity_poly.pdbx_strand_id
1 'polypeptide(L)'
;MKKMVICLLVLNALLWHAPVRAAELDPKKQAELLEKIQKLEQQIAELTALKLKKQTLPVKRDQCMKVVGVESYCTCVVEKLPAAVDYRQFVQVLLTPSKELGYDAMSAEQKKDIDLALVAWAKCVDYKGPKGAGFIDSLMNRETLF
;
A
#
# COMPACT_ATOMS: atom_id res chain seq x y z
N MET A 1 -31.42 -30.50 59.81
CA MET A 1 -31.51 -30.07 58.39
C MET A 1 -30.37 -29.16 57.92
N LYS A 2 -29.68 -28.40 58.79
CA LYS A 2 -28.52 -27.54 58.38
C LYS A 2 -27.28 -28.32 57.91
N LYS A 3 -27.05 -29.53 58.43
CA LYS A 3 -25.87 -30.36 58.07
C LYS A 3 -25.96 -31.06 56.71
N MET A 4 -27.18 -31.30 56.18
CA MET A 4 -27.35 -31.87 54.83
C MET A 4 -27.16 -30.84 53.72
N VAL A 5 -27.55 -29.59 53.94
CA VAL A 5 -27.37 -28.50 52.95
C VAL A 5 -25.89 -28.15 52.75
N ILE A 6 -25.09 -28.23 53.81
CA ILE A 6 -23.64 -27.97 53.74
C ILE A 6 -22.91 -29.08 52.96
N CYS A 7 -23.38 -30.33 53.04
CA CYS A 7 -22.76 -31.46 52.31
C CYS A 7 -23.02 -31.39 50.79
N LEU A 8 -24.19 -30.88 50.38
CA LEU A 8 -24.54 -30.67 48.96
C LEU A 8 -23.78 -29.51 48.32
N LEU A 9 -23.42 -28.47 49.09
CA LEU A 9 -22.63 -27.34 48.58
C LEU A 9 -21.14 -27.69 48.39
N VAL A 10 -20.59 -28.59 49.21
CA VAL A 10 -19.20 -29.05 49.08
C VAL A 10 -19.04 -30.02 47.89
N LEU A 11 -20.04 -30.85 47.59
CA LEU A 11 -19.99 -31.74 46.42
C LEU A 11 -20.03 -30.99 45.08
N ASN A 12 -20.76 -29.87 44.99
CA ASN A 12 -20.81 -29.04 43.79
C ASN A 12 -19.52 -28.22 43.56
N ALA A 13 -18.75 -27.94 44.61
CA ALA A 13 -17.46 -27.26 44.47
C ALA A 13 -16.35 -28.16 43.91
N LEU A 14 -16.47 -29.49 44.09
CA LEU A 14 -15.46 -30.46 43.65
C LEU A 14 -15.60 -30.88 42.17
N LEU A 15 -16.77 -30.66 41.55
CA LEU A 15 -17.00 -30.98 40.14
C LEU A 15 -16.64 -29.83 39.17
N TRP A 16 -16.34 -28.64 39.68
CA TRP A 16 -15.91 -27.47 38.87
C TRP A 16 -14.39 -27.30 38.74
N HIS A 17 -13.61 -28.22 39.30
CA HIS A 17 -12.16 -28.27 39.14
C HIS A 17 -11.74 -29.46 38.27
N ALA A 18 -12.44 -29.68 37.15
CA ALA A 18 -11.78 -30.33 36.04
C ALA A 18 -10.63 -29.39 35.62
N PRO A 19 -9.35 -29.80 35.74
CA PRO A 19 -8.29 -29.04 35.14
C PRO A 19 -8.59 -29.06 33.65
N VAL A 20 -8.95 -27.89 33.10
CA VAL A 20 -8.87 -27.68 31.66
C VAL A 20 -7.40 -27.93 31.36
N ARG A 21 -7.06 -29.15 30.93
CA ARG A 21 -5.77 -29.43 30.30
C ARG A 21 -5.78 -28.55 29.07
N ALA A 22 -5.18 -27.37 29.19
CA ALA A 22 -4.67 -26.64 28.05
C ALA A 22 -3.85 -27.66 27.27
N ALA A 23 -4.36 -28.09 26.12
CA ALA A 23 -3.55 -28.81 25.17
C ALA A 23 -2.34 -27.92 24.94
N GLU A 24 -1.16 -28.34 25.41
CA GLU A 24 0.09 -27.63 25.17
C GLU A 24 0.20 -27.45 23.66
N LEU A 25 -0.07 -26.23 23.20
CA LEU A 25 0.02 -25.90 21.79
C LEU A 25 1.51 -26.04 21.46
N ASP A 26 1.87 -27.14 20.81
CA ASP A 26 3.25 -27.45 20.43
C ASP A 26 3.89 -26.18 19.83
N PRO A 27 4.96 -25.63 20.43
CA PRO A 27 5.53 -24.35 20.01
C PRO A 27 5.96 -24.36 18.54
N LYS A 28 6.24 -25.54 17.95
CA LYS A 28 6.49 -25.67 16.51
C LYS A 28 5.23 -25.46 15.67
N LYS A 29 4.08 -25.98 16.11
CA LYS A 29 2.79 -25.76 15.43
C LYS A 29 2.32 -24.31 15.58
N GLN A 30 2.62 -23.67 16.71
CA GLN A 30 2.32 -22.25 16.91
C GLN A 30 3.16 -21.36 15.99
N ALA A 31 4.46 -21.65 15.84
CA ALA A 31 5.34 -20.94 14.91
C ALA A 31 4.92 -21.14 13.45
N GLU A 32 4.61 -22.38 13.03
CA GLU A 32 4.12 -22.69 11.68
C GLU A 32 2.80 -21.97 11.38
N LEU A 33 1.89 -21.88 12.37
CA LEU A 33 0.63 -21.17 12.22
C LEU A 33 0.84 -19.66 12.09
N LEU A 34 1.76 -19.07 12.86
CA LEU A 34 2.12 -17.66 12.76
C LEU A 34 2.72 -17.32 11.39
N GLU A 35 3.60 -18.17 10.86
CA GLU A 35 4.16 -17.99 9.51
C GLU A 35 3.07 -18.03 8.44
N LYS A 36 2.12 -18.96 8.54
CA LYS A 36 0.97 -19.02 7.63
C LYS A 36 0.09 -17.78 7.74
N ILE A 37 -0.15 -17.27 8.94
CA ILE A 37 -0.91 -16.01 9.15
C ILE A 37 -0.18 -14.85 8.47
N GLN A 38 1.11 -14.67 8.71
CA GLN A 38 1.89 -13.58 8.08
C GLN A 38 1.86 -13.66 6.55
N LYS A 39 1.98 -14.87 5.99
CA LYS A 39 1.88 -15.08 4.55
C LYS A 39 0.49 -14.75 4.00
N LEU A 40 -0.57 -15.13 4.71
CA LEU A 40 -1.95 -14.80 4.34
C LEU A 40 -2.19 -13.28 4.41
N GLU A 41 -1.70 -12.60 5.46
CA GLU A 41 -1.79 -11.16 5.61
C GLU A 41 -1.07 -10.43 4.46
N GLN A 42 0.13 -10.89 4.08
CA GLN A 42 0.85 -10.35 2.94
C GLN A 42 0.06 -10.53 1.63
N GLN A 43 -0.50 -11.73 1.39
CA GLN A 43 -1.31 -12.00 0.21
C GLN A 43 -2.56 -11.10 0.15
N ILE A 44 -3.23 -10.88 1.28
CA ILE A 44 -4.39 -9.99 1.37
C ILE A 44 -4.00 -8.55 1.06
N ALA A 45 -2.86 -8.07 1.58
CA ALA A 45 -2.37 -6.72 1.29
C ALA A 45 -2.07 -6.53 -0.21
N GLU A 46 -1.39 -7.50 -0.83
CA GLU A 46 -1.08 -7.50 -2.27
C GLU A 46 -2.36 -7.53 -3.13
N LEU A 47 -3.31 -8.41 -2.80
CA LEU A 47 -4.61 -8.51 -3.49
C LEU A 47 -5.42 -7.21 -3.37
N THR A 48 -5.42 -6.59 -2.20
CA THR A 48 -6.13 -5.33 -1.95
C THR A 48 -5.53 -4.20 -2.76
N ALA A 49 -4.20 -4.10 -2.80
CA ALA A 49 -3.49 -3.11 -3.63
C ALA A 49 -3.76 -3.31 -5.13
N LEU A 50 -3.76 -4.57 -5.61
CA LEU A 50 -4.08 -4.89 -7.00
C LEU A 50 -5.53 -4.55 -7.35
N LYS A 51 -6.49 -4.81 -6.46
CA LYS A 51 -7.89 -4.46 -6.65
C LYS A 51 -8.07 -2.95 -6.76
N LEU A 52 -7.46 -2.18 -5.87
CA LEU A 52 -7.49 -0.71 -5.90
C LEU A 52 -6.88 -0.16 -7.20
N LYS A 53 -5.76 -0.73 -7.64
CA LYS A 53 -5.13 -0.36 -8.93
C LYS A 53 -6.07 -0.62 -10.10
N LYS A 54 -6.70 -1.80 -10.17
CA LYS A 54 -7.65 -2.15 -11.25
C LYS A 54 -8.89 -1.25 -11.26
N GLN A 55 -9.40 -0.85 -10.09
CA GLN A 55 -10.57 0.02 -10.00
C GLN A 55 -10.28 1.46 -10.44
N THR A 56 -9.07 1.97 -10.18
CA THR A 56 -8.71 3.36 -10.49
C THR A 56 -8.18 3.54 -11.92
N LEU A 57 -7.71 2.46 -12.56
CA LEU A 57 -7.17 2.47 -13.93
C LEU A 57 -8.11 3.09 -14.98
N PRO A 58 -9.40 2.69 -15.08
CA PRO A 58 -10.31 3.26 -16.06
C PRO A 58 -10.52 4.77 -15.89
N VAL A 59 -10.62 5.23 -14.63
CA VAL A 59 -10.81 6.66 -14.31
C VAL A 59 -9.57 7.46 -14.70
N LYS A 60 -8.37 6.99 -14.32
CA LYS A 60 -7.12 7.65 -14.70
C LYS A 60 -6.93 7.68 -16.23
N ARG A 61 -7.31 6.60 -16.93
CA ARG A 61 -7.26 6.52 -18.39
C ARG A 61 -8.19 7.54 -19.04
N ASP A 62 -9.44 7.60 -18.60
CA ASP A 62 -10.42 8.57 -19.10
C ASP A 62 -9.96 10.02 -18.90
N GLN A 63 -9.44 10.34 -17.71
CA GLN A 63 -8.87 11.66 -17.41
C GLN A 63 -7.68 11.99 -18.31
N CYS A 64 -6.80 11.02 -18.57
CA CYS A 64 -5.68 11.22 -19.49
C CYS A 64 -6.15 11.43 -20.92
N MET A 65 -7.07 10.59 -21.41
CA MET A 65 -7.59 10.71 -22.78
C MET A 65 -8.31 12.04 -23.01
N LYS A 66 -8.99 12.57 -22.00
CA LYS A 66 -9.62 13.90 -22.07
C LYS A 66 -8.62 15.05 -22.21
N VAL A 67 -7.45 14.94 -21.59
CA VAL A 67 -6.44 16.01 -21.55
C VAL A 67 -5.43 15.90 -22.69
N VAL A 68 -4.95 14.69 -22.95
CA VAL A 68 -3.83 14.44 -23.88
C VAL A 68 -4.31 13.81 -25.20
N GLY A 69 -5.35 12.98 -25.18
CA GLY A 69 -5.92 12.37 -26.38
C GLY A 69 -5.07 11.30 -27.07
N VAL A 70 -3.89 10.97 -26.55
CA VAL A 70 -2.97 9.97 -27.14
C VAL A 70 -3.09 8.64 -26.39
N GLU A 71 -3.71 7.64 -27.02
CA GLU A 71 -4.03 6.35 -26.40
C GLU A 71 -2.80 5.58 -25.91
N SER A 72 -1.74 5.52 -26.72
CA SER A 72 -0.50 4.81 -26.37
C SER A 72 0.18 5.43 -25.14
N TYR A 73 0.28 6.75 -25.10
CA TYR A 73 0.79 7.50 -23.96
C TYR A 73 -0.07 7.29 -22.73
N CYS A 74 -1.38 7.50 -22.86
CA CYS A 74 -2.30 7.40 -21.72
C CYS A 74 -2.32 6.00 -21.14
N THR A 75 -2.28 4.96 -21.97
CA THR A 75 -2.15 3.57 -21.51
C THR A 75 -0.84 3.35 -20.76
N CYS A 76 0.29 3.83 -21.31
CA CYS A 76 1.58 3.67 -20.66
C CYS A 76 1.63 4.34 -19.27
N VAL A 77 1.16 5.59 -19.17
CA VAL A 77 1.24 6.37 -17.92
C VAL A 77 0.38 5.74 -16.83
N VAL A 78 -0.89 5.44 -17.12
CA VAL A 78 -1.84 4.96 -16.10
C VAL A 78 -1.50 3.58 -15.57
N GLU A 79 -0.82 2.74 -16.37
CA GLU A 79 -0.35 1.43 -15.94
C GLU A 79 0.86 1.51 -15.00
N LYS A 80 1.71 2.53 -15.19
CA LYS A 80 2.95 2.72 -14.43
C LYS A 80 2.78 3.65 -13.23
N LEU A 81 1.74 4.46 -13.19
CA LEU A 81 1.48 5.38 -12.09
C LEU A 81 1.21 4.62 -10.77
N PRO A 82 1.73 5.10 -9.62
CA PRO A 82 1.39 4.53 -8.32
C PRO A 82 -0.12 4.55 -8.05
N ALA A 83 -0.59 3.60 -7.26
CA ALA A 83 -2.02 3.53 -6.90
C ALA A 83 -2.45 4.79 -6.13
N ALA A 84 -1.59 5.29 -5.24
CA ALA A 84 -1.81 6.46 -4.39
C ALA A 84 -1.86 7.80 -5.15
N VAL A 85 -1.27 7.88 -6.35
CA VAL A 85 -1.22 9.12 -7.14
C VAL A 85 -2.36 9.12 -8.16
N ASP A 86 -3.30 10.05 -8.04
CA ASP A 86 -4.33 10.24 -9.06
C ASP A 86 -3.80 11.03 -10.28
N TYR A 87 -4.60 11.09 -11.36
CA TYR A 87 -4.13 11.74 -12.59
C TYR A 87 -3.96 13.27 -12.43
N ARG A 88 -4.78 13.92 -11.60
CA ARG A 88 -4.67 15.36 -11.36
C ARG A 88 -3.38 15.67 -10.60
N GLN A 89 -3.09 14.90 -9.55
CA GLN A 89 -1.85 15.00 -8.79
C GLN A 89 -0.65 14.70 -9.68
N PHE A 90 -0.73 13.70 -10.55
CA PHE A 90 0.32 13.44 -11.55
C PHE A 90 0.59 14.66 -12.43
N VAL A 91 -0.46 15.28 -12.99
CA VAL A 91 -0.31 16.49 -13.80
C VAL A 91 0.30 17.64 -12.98
N GLN A 92 -0.12 17.83 -11.73
CA GLN A 92 0.44 18.83 -10.84
C GLN A 92 1.94 18.60 -10.60
N VAL A 93 2.34 17.36 -10.30
CA VAL A 93 3.75 16.98 -10.11
C VAL A 93 4.60 17.28 -11.36
N LEU A 94 4.05 17.11 -12.56
CA LEU A 94 4.78 17.41 -13.80
C LEU A 94 4.90 18.92 -14.10
N LEU A 95 3.99 19.74 -13.55
CA LEU A 95 3.91 21.17 -13.84
C LEU A 95 4.49 22.05 -12.72
N THR A 96 4.72 21.49 -11.54
CA THR A 96 5.14 22.25 -10.36
C THR A 96 6.59 21.94 -10.02
N PRO A 97 7.49 22.96 -9.95
CA PRO A 97 8.86 22.77 -9.48
C PRO A 97 8.95 22.19 -8.07
N SER A 98 10.02 21.45 -7.78
CA SER A 98 10.26 20.77 -6.49
C SER A 98 9.99 21.64 -5.26
N LYS A 99 10.45 22.89 -5.30
CA LYS A 99 10.34 23.85 -4.19
C LYS A 99 8.89 24.27 -3.93
N GLU A 100 8.12 24.50 -4.99
CA GLU A 100 6.70 24.88 -4.90
C GLU A 100 5.83 23.68 -4.52
N LEU A 101 6.23 22.49 -4.93
CA LEU A 101 5.61 21.25 -4.53
C LEU A 101 5.85 20.96 -3.03
N GLY A 102 6.85 21.59 -2.41
CA GLY A 102 7.23 21.34 -1.02
C GLY A 102 7.93 19.99 -0.85
N TYR A 103 8.55 19.47 -1.91
CA TYR A 103 9.12 18.11 -1.96
C TYR A 103 10.07 17.85 -0.78
N ASP A 104 10.94 18.78 -0.44
CA ASP A 104 11.95 18.61 0.62
C ASP A 104 11.33 18.31 2.01
N ALA A 105 10.15 18.87 2.29
CA ALA A 105 9.43 18.71 3.55
C ALA A 105 8.52 17.47 3.60
N MET A 106 8.37 16.74 2.49
CA MET A 106 7.52 15.57 2.41
C MET A 106 8.11 14.34 3.10
N SER A 107 7.24 13.42 3.49
CA SER A 107 7.65 12.11 4.01
C SER A 107 8.37 11.29 2.94
N ALA A 108 9.15 10.29 3.37
CA ALA A 108 9.85 9.40 2.45
C ALA A 108 8.91 8.65 1.49
N GLU A 109 7.70 8.30 1.96
CA GLU A 109 6.70 7.63 1.13
C GLU A 109 6.12 8.57 0.06
N GLN A 110 5.81 9.81 0.43
CA GLN A 110 5.32 10.82 -0.51
C GLN A 110 6.36 11.14 -1.60
N LYS A 111 7.63 11.29 -1.20
CA LYS A 111 8.75 11.48 -2.14
C LYS A 111 8.86 10.31 -3.12
N LYS A 112 8.79 9.08 -2.60
CA LYS A 112 8.82 7.86 -3.42
C LYS A 112 7.68 7.83 -4.44
N ASP A 113 6.46 8.19 -4.05
CA ASP A 113 5.32 8.22 -4.96
C ASP A 113 5.50 9.26 -6.07
N ILE A 114 6.04 10.44 -5.74
CA ILE A 114 6.40 11.48 -6.72
C ILE A 114 7.49 10.99 -7.67
N ASP A 115 8.57 10.42 -7.14
CA ASP A 115 9.69 9.93 -7.95
C ASP A 115 9.23 8.84 -8.93
N LEU A 116 8.38 7.92 -8.46
CA LEU A 116 7.80 6.88 -9.30
C LEU A 116 6.90 7.46 -10.40
N ALA A 117 6.15 8.53 -10.10
CA ALA A 117 5.33 9.23 -11.08
C ALA A 117 6.19 9.92 -12.17
N LEU A 118 7.30 10.56 -11.79
CA LEU A 118 8.24 11.19 -12.72
C LEU A 118 8.95 10.14 -13.60
N VAL A 119 9.36 9.01 -13.01
CA VAL A 119 9.93 7.88 -13.75
C VAL A 119 8.91 7.28 -14.72
N ALA A 120 7.64 7.16 -14.32
CA ALA A 120 6.57 6.67 -15.19
C ALA A 120 6.41 7.57 -16.41
N TRP A 121 6.32 8.88 -16.21
CA TRP A 121 6.26 9.86 -17.30
C TRP A 121 7.45 9.71 -18.26
N ALA A 122 8.67 9.75 -17.74
CA ALA A 122 9.87 9.70 -18.57
C ALA A 122 9.97 8.43 -19.42
N LYS A 123 9.57 7.28 -18.88
CA LYS A 123 9.51 6.02 -19.63
C LYS A 123 8.47 6.05 -20.74
N CYS A 124 7.36 6.77 -20.54
CA CYS A 124 6.27 6.85 -21.52
C CYS A 124 6.52 7.88 -22.62
N VAL A 125 7.46 8.81 -22.43
CA VAL A 125 7.85 9.80 -23.44
C VAL A 125 9.26 9.58 -24.00
N ASP A 126 9.91 8.45 -23.65
CA ASP A 126 11.32 8.14 -23.96
C ASP A 126 12.29 9.29 -23.61
N TYR A 127 12.10 9.89 -22.43
CA TYR A 127 12.95 10.99 -21.98
C TYR A 127 14.35 10.49 -21.63
N LYS A 128 15.35 10.98 -22.37
CA LYS A 128 16.76 10.54 -22.22
C LYS A 128 17.56 11.32 -21.17
N GLY A 129 17.00 12.39 -20.60
CA GLY A 129 17.61 13.21 -19.55
C GLY A 129 18.94 13.89 -19.94
N PRO A 130 19.43 14.82 -19.13
CA PRO A 130 20.78 15.35 -19.29
C PRO A 130 21.81 14.35 -18.77
N LYS A 131 22.92 14.20 -19.51
CA LYS A 131 24.05 13.36 -19.12
C LYS A 131 24.84 14.07 -18.01
N GLY A 132 24.54 13.79 -16.73
CA GLY A 132 25.45 14.15 -15.63
C GLY A 132 24.81 14.61 -14.31
N ALA A 133 23.54 15.03 -14.28
CA ALA A 133 22.83 15.35 -13.04
C ALA A 133 21.88 14.22 -12.63
N GLY A 134 21.59 14.06 -11.33
CA GLY A 134 20.59 13.10 -10.85
C GLY A 134 19.28 13.23 -11.64
N PHE A 135 18.79 12.12 -12.18
CA PHE A 135 17.65 12.10 -13.12
C PHE A 135 16.42 12.84 -12.57
N ILE A 136 16.09 12.60 -11.29
CA ILE A 136 14.95 13.24 -10.61
C ILE A 136 15.23 14.71 -10.32
N ASP A 137 16.40 15.04 -9.77
CA ASP A 137 16.79 16.43 -9.47
C ASP A 137 16.77 17.30 -10.73
N SER A 138 17.23 16.77 -11.85
CA SER A 138 17.18 17.47 -13.12
C SER A 138 15.75 17.65 -13.65
N LEU A 139 14.83 16.75 -13.33
CA LEU A 139 13.44 16.81 -13.78
C LEU A 139 12.66 17.82 -12.96
N MET A 140 12.81 17.80 -11.63
CA MET A 140 12.03 18.62 -10.71
C MET A 140 12.51 20.08 -10.60
N ASN A 141 13.69 20.40 -11.11
CA ASN A 141 14.21 21.77 -11.15
C ASN A 141 13.98 22.48 -12.49
N ARG A 142 13.26 21.88 -13.44
CA ARG A 142 12.88 22.55 -14.69
C ARG A 142 11.66 23.42 -14.45
N GLU A 143 11.66 24.63 -15.00
CA GLU A 143 10.51 25.54 -14.97
C GLU A 143 9.32 24.95 -15.73
N THR A 144 9.57 24.18 -16.80
CA THR A 144 8.56 23.36 -17.51
C THR A 144 9.17 22.04 -17.98
N LEU A 145 8.39 20.95 -17.91
CA LEU A 145 8.73 19.66 -18.57
C LEU A 145 8.36 19.64 -20.08
N PHE A 146 7.85 20.75 -20.58
CA PHE A 146 7.50 21.01 -21.98
C PHE A 146 8.47 22.02 -22.58
#